data_AF-A0A8C4TGZ5-F1
#
_entry.id   AF-A0A8C4TGZ5-F1
#
_cell.length_a   1.000
_cell.length_b   1.000
_cell.length_c   1.000
_cell.angle_alpha   90.00
_cell.angle_beta   90.00
_cell.angle_gamma   90.00
#
_symmetry.space_group_name_H-M   'P 1'
#
loop_
_entity.id
_entity.type
_entity.pdbx_description
1 polymer ?
#
loop_
_entity_poly.entity_id
_entity_poly.type
_entity_poly.pdbx_seq_one_letter_code
_entity_poly.pdbx_strand_id
1 'polypeptide(L)'
;MKEGEEEKTKSYSALIWTAKSIDKSDIEFINDIKELKINQKTPLRVLHRRPLAVRPRVIHTMRVEFADEHHFRLYLKTQAGTYIKEFIHGDFGRTKPNLSILMNTVTDILELDVEVSKLLNKLQKDCAVF
;
A
#
# COMPACT_ATOMS: atom_id res chain seq x y z
N MET A 1 -3.00 24.70 -8.50
CA MET A 1 -3.05 23.36 -9.16
C MET A 1 -2.61 22.19 -8.27
N LYS A 2 -1.91 22.39 -7.13
CA LYS A 2 -1.42 21.26 -6.30
C LYS A 2 -2.47 20.61 -5.39
N GLU A 3 -3.47 21.36 -4.94
CA GLU A 3 -4.45 20.93 -3.93
C GLU A 3 -5.29 19.73 -4.41
N GLY A 4 -5.78 19.77 -5.65
CA GLY A 4 -6.61 18.69 -6.21
C GLY A 4 -5.84 17.42 -6.64
N GLU A 5 -4.50 17.40 -6.64
CA GLU A 5 -3.73 16.16 -6.82
C GLU A 5 -3.53 15.43 -5.50
N GLU A 6 -3.41 16.16 -4.39
CA GLU A 6 -3.20 15.57 -3.06
C GLU A 6 -4.48 14.95 -2.49
N GLU A 7 -5.66 15.36 -2.94
CA GLU A 7 -6.95 14.74 -2.59
C GLU A 7 -7.25 13.47 -3.41
N LYS A 8 -6.55 13.25 -4.53
CA LYS A 8 -6.77 12.06 -5.36
C LYS A 8 -6.24 10.84 -4.63
N THR A 9 -7.04 9.77 -4.63
CA THR A 9 -6.63 8.48 -4.10
C THR A 9 -6.25 7.52 -5.22
N LYS A 10 -5.36 6.57 -4.91
CA LYS A 10 -4.98 5.48 -5.78
C LYS A 10 -5.10 4.15 -5.03
N SER A 11 -5.59 3.14 -5.73
CA SER A 11 -5.72 1.79 -5.19
C SER A 11 -4.68 0.88 -5.82
N TYR A 12 -4.15 -0.05 -5.02
CA TYR A 12 -3.13 -1.01 -5.44
C TYR A 12 -3.43 -2.37 -4.84
N SER A 13 -2.91 -3.41 -5.49
CA SER A 13 -2.76 -4.73 -4.89
C SER A 13 -1.31 -5.18 -5.05
N ALA A 14 -0.75 -5.78 -4.01
CA ALA A 14 0.65 -6.18 -3.97
C ALA A 14 0.79 -7.59 -3.39
N LEU A 15 1.64 -8.42 -3.98
CA LEU A 15 2.07 -9.67 -3.36
C LEU A 15 3.28 -9.38 -2.48
N ILE A 16 3.14 -9.69 -1.19
CA ILE A 16 4.14 -9.39 -0.16
C ILE A 16 4.82 -10.69 0.26
N TRP A 17 6.14 -10.64 0.40
CA TRP A 17 6.93 -11.67 1.05
C TRP A 17 7.34 -11.23 2.47
N THR A 18 7.39 -12.17 3.42
CA THR A 18 7.87 -11.96 4.79
C THR A 18 9.06 -12.85 5.11
N ALA A 19 10.08 -12.31 5.81
CA ALA A 19 11.23 -13.10 6.22
C ALA A 19 10.92 -14.13 7.31
N LYS A 20 10.05 -13.76 8.25
CA LYS A 20 9.49 -14.70 9.24
C LYS A 20 8.27 -15.38 8.65
N SER A 21 8.09 -16.66 9.00
CA SER A 21 6.82 -17.35 8.79
C SER A 21 5.70 -16.60 9.51
N ILE A 22 4.54 -16.52 8.88
CA ILE A 22 3.33 -15.88 9.38
C ILE A 22 2.15 -16.85 9.31
N ASP A 23 1.15 -16.63 10.15
CA ASP A 23 -0.19 -17.17 9.98
C ASP A 23 -1.21 -16.08 9.65
N LYS A 24 -2.50 -16.45 9.57
CA LYS A 24 -3.58 -15.49 9.29
C LYS A 24 -3.72 -14.43 10.38
N SER A 25 -3.58 -14.82 11.64
CA SER A 25 -3.76 -13.92 12.78
C SER A 25 -2.65 -12.88 12.88
N ASP A 26 -1.43 -13.21 12.43
CA ASP A 26 -0.28 -12.30 12.39
C ASP A 26 -0.50 -11.08 11.48
N ILE A 27 -1.39 -11.17 10.49
CA ILE A 27 -1.64 -10.11 9.51
C ILE A 27 -3.02 -9.46 9.63
N GLU A 28 -3.95 -10.07 10.38
CA GLU A 28 -5.34 -9.60 10.47
C GLU A 28 -5.45 -8.17 11.01
N PHE A 29 -4.57 -7.79 11.95
CA PHE A 29 -4.55 -6.43 12.52
C PHE A 29 -4.36 -5.33 11.47
N ILE A 30 -3.74 -5.64 10.32
CA ILE A 30 -3.52 -4.70 9.22
C ILE A 30 -4.86 -4.19 8.67
N ASN A 31 -5.91 -5.02 8.70
CA ASN A 31 -7.24 -4.65 8.22
C ASN A 31 -7.85 -3.49 9.01
N ASP A 32 -7.49 -3.34 10.29
CA ASP A 32 -8.05 -2.33 11.20
C ASP A 32 -7.32 -0.99 11.14
N ILE A 33 -6.14 -0.94 10.52
CA ILE A 33 -5.37 0.29 10.37
C ILE A 33 -6.03 1.16 9.30
N LYS A 34 -6.53 2.34 9.72
CA LYS A 34 -7.12 3.36 8.86
C LYS A 34 -6.37 4.69 8.98
N GLU A 35 -6.36 5.46 7.90
CA GLU A 35 -5.76 6.80 7.84
C GLU A 35 -4.33 6.86 8.40
N LEU A 36 -3.52 5.83 8.09
CA LEU A 36 -2.14 5.72 8.53
C LEU A 36 -1.29 6.82 7.89
N LYS A 37 -0.83 7.75 8.71
CA LYS A 37 0.12 8.80 8.31
C LYS A 37 1.53 8.22 8.27
N ILE A 38 2.19 8.37 7.13
CA ILE A 38 3.58 7.98 6.92
C ILE A 38 4.42 9.15 6.43
N ASN A 39 5.71 9.15 6.75
CA ASN A 39 6.69 10.09 6.23
C ASN A 39 7.60 9.35 5.26
N GLN A 40 7.58 9.76 3.99
CA GLN A 40 8.42 9.17 2.94
C GLN A 40 9.49 10.16 2.52
N LYS A 41 10.77 9.85 2.77
CA LYS A 41 11.86 10.51 2.04
C LYS A 41 11.75 10.13 0.56
N THR A 42 12.19 11.02 -0.33
CA THR A 42 12.35 10.70 -1.75
C THR A 42 13.10 9.35 -1.88
N PRO A 43 12.50 8.31 -2.49
CA PRO A 43 13.09 6.99 -2.54
C PRO A 43 14.45 6.97 -3.20
N LEU A 44 15.35 6.11 -2.71
CA LEU A 44 16.71 5.99 -3.26
C LEU A 44 16.71 5.81 -4.79
N ARG A 45 15.86 4.93 -5.30
CA ARG A 45 15.75 4.61 -6.74
C ARG A 45 15.30 5.76 -7.64
N VAL A 46 14.82 6.88 -7.08
CA VAL A 46 14.43 8.08 -7.86
C VAL A 46 15.19 9.34 -7.43
N LEU A 47 16.15 9.24 -6.50
CA LEU A 47 16.93 10.39 -6.04
C LEU A 47 17.70 11.08 -7.17
N HIS A 48 18.11 10.35 -8.21
CA HIS A 48 18.77 10.91 -9.39
C HIS A 48 17.85 11.80 -10.25
N ARG A 49 16.53 11.71 -10.08
CA ARG A 49 15.52 12.45 -10.86
C ARG A 49 14.69 13.41 -10.04
N ARG A 50 14.74 13.31 -8.71
CA ARG A 50 13.87 14.06 -7.80
C ARG A 50 14.68 14.63 -6.64
N PRO A 51 14.41 15.87 -6.23
CA PRO A 51 15.09 16.45 -5.08
C PRO A 51 14.77 15.65 -3.82
N LEU A 52 15.76 15.54 -2.93
CA LEU A 52 15.60 14.96 -1.61
C LEU A 52 14.60 15.79 -0.81
N ALA A 53 13.50 15.17 -0.39
CA ALA A 53 12.52 15.79 0.50
C ALA A 53 11.81 14.69 1.30
N VAL A 54 11.30 15.05 2.48
CA VAL A 54 10.37 14.22 3.25
C VAL A 54 8.96 14.68 2.89
N ARG A 55 8.08 13.75 2.54
CA ARG A 55 6.68 14.03 2.22
C ARG A 55 5.77 13.20 3.12
N PRO A 56 4.91 13.84 3.92
CA PRO A 56 3.82 13.16 4.58
C PRO A 56 2.86 12.56 3.56
N ARG A 57 2.41 11.34 3.79
CA ARG A 57 1.44 10.61 2.98
C ARG A 57 0.45 9.89 3.86
N VAL A 58 -0.72 9.59 3.32
CA VAL A 58 -1.76 8.85 4.03
C VAL A 58 -2.09 7.55 3.28
N ILE A 59 -2.09 6.46 4.01
CA ILE A 59 -2.70 5.20 3.59
C ILE A 59 -4.08 5.15 4.25
N HIS A 60 -5.12 5.35 3.44
CA HIS A 60 -6.50 5.46 3.92
C HIS A 60 -7.00 4.13 4.45
N THR A 61 -6.81 3.06 3.68
CA THR A 61 -7.25 1.71 4.06
C THR A 61 -6.27 0.66 3.59
N MET A 62 -6.18 -0.41 4.37
CA MET A 62 -5.51 -1.65 4.00
C MET A 62 -6.47 -2.83 4.15
N ARG A 63 -6.24 -3.87 3.36
CA ARG A 63 -6.88 -5.18 3.51
C ARG A 63 -5.87 -6.26 3.13
N VAL A 64 -5.84 -7.36 3.86
CA VAL A 64 -4.95 -8.49 3.58
C VAL A 64 -5.71 -9.75 3.18
N GLU A 65 -5.08 -10.57 2.36
CA GLU A 65 -5.50 -11.95 2.07
C GLU A 65 -4.28 -12.86 2.24
N PHE A 66 -4.34 -13.76 3.22
CA PHE A 66 -3.29 -14.75 3.45
C PHE A 66 -3.13 -15.67 2.23
N ALA A 67 -1.90 -15.93 1.82
CA ALA A 67 -1.59 -16.89 0.75
C ALA A 67 -0.90 -18.13 1.33
N ASP A 68 0.23 -17.95 1.98
CA ASP A 68 0.99 -19.03 2.64
C ASP A 68 1.86 -18.47 3.79
N GLU A 69 2.68 -19.34 4.39
CA GLU A 69 3.54 -19.02 5.54
C GLU A 69 4.50 -17.84 5.30
N HIS A 70 4.84 -17.50 4.06
CA HIS A 70 5.74 -16.40 3.75
C HIS A 70 5.12 -15.35 2.83
N HIS A 71 3.84 -15.49 2.48
CA HIS A 71 3.21 -14.61 1.51
C HIS A 71 1.78 -14.23 1.87
N PHE A 72 1.44 -12.98 1.57
CA PHE A 72 0.06 -12.51 1.59
C PHE A 72 -0.14 -11.42 0.54
N ARG A 73 -1.38 -11.26 0.07
CA ARG A 73 -1.77 -10.15 -0.80
C ARG A 73 -2.19 -8.97 0.08
N LEU A 74 -1.65 -7.80 -0.22
CA LEU A 74 -2.00 -6.54 0.43
C LEU A 74 -2.72 -5.62 -0.56
N TYR A 75 -3.93 -5.21 -0.20
CA TYR A 75 -4.72 -4.23 -0.93
C TYR A 75 -4.65 -2.88 -0.21
N LEU A 76 -4.38 -1.82 -0.96
CA LEU A 76 -4.09 -0.49 -0.42
C LEU A 76 -4.95 0.56 -1.11
N LYS A 77 -5.53 1.48 -0.35
CA LYS A 77 -6.01 2.77 -0.86
C LYS A 77 -5.17 3.88 -0.24
N THR A 78 -4.54 4.69 -1.06
CA THR A 78 -3.54 5.67 -0.61
C THR A 78 -3.76 7.04 -1.22
N GLN A 79 -3.21 8.06 -0.59
CA GLN A 79 -3.03 9.37 -1.19
C GLN A 79 -2.17 9.26 -2.46
N ALA A 80 -2.48 10.02 -3.50
CA ALA A 80 -1.68 10.06 -4.72
C ALA A 80 -0.21 10.43 -4.43
N GLY A 81 0.69 9.84 -5.22
CA GLY A 81 2.14 10.04 -5.04
C GLY A 81 2.74 9.34 -3.82
N THR A 82 2.01 8.39 -3.21
CA THR A 82 2.56 7.46 -2.22
C THR A 82 3.44 6.43 -2.91
N TYR A 83 4.65 6.22 -2.40
CA TYR A 83 5.62 5.27 -2.90
C TYR A 83 5.38 3.90 -2.25
N ILE A 84 4.60 3.04 -2.93
CA ILE A 84 4.08 1.78 -2.36
C ILE A 84 5.19 0.78 -2.04
N LYS A 85 6.16 0.59 -2.94
CA LYS A 85 7.29 -0.31 -2.72
C LYS A 85 8.02 0.08 -1.43
N GLU A 86 8.34 1.36 -1.31
CA GLU A 86 9.05 1.89 -0.16
C GLU A 86 8.24 1.90 1.14
N PHE A 87 6.90 1.92 1.07
CA PHE A 87 6.06 1.65 2.23
C PHE A 87 6.13 0.17 2.66
N ILE A 88 6.27 -0.76 1.72
CA ILE A 88 6.39 -2.19 2.01
C ILE A 88 7.76 -2.49 2.62
N HIS A 89 8.85 -2.27 1.88
CA HIS A 89 10.21 -2.67 2.32
C HIS A 89 10.95 -1.61 3.14
N GLY A 90 10.35 -0.45 3.39
CA GLY A 90 10.88 0.60 4.27
C GLY A 90 12.03 1.45 3.72
N ASP A 91 12.58 1.12 2.55
CA ASP A 91 13.70 1.81 1.88
C ASP A 91 14.87 2.09 2.85
N PHE A 92 15.34 1.06 3.57
CA PHE A 92 16.38 1.18 4.60
C PHE A 92 16.05 2.22 5.70
N GLY A 93 14.78 2.27 6.11
CA GLY A 93 14.30 3.19 7.15
C GLY A 93 14.01 4.61 6.67
N ARG A 94 13.94 4.84 5.35
CA ARG A 94 13.62 6.14 4.74
C ARG A 94 12.11 6.41 4.64
N THR A 95 11.29 5.37 4.79
CA THR A 95 9.84 5.48 5.00
C THR A 95 9.47 5.03 6.40
N LYS A 96 8.75 5.86 7.16
CA LYS A 96 8.30 5.54 8.53
C LYS A 96 6.89 6.07 8.85
N PRO A 97 6.01 5.28 9.49
CA PRO A 97 6.11 3.81 9.59
C PRO A 97 6.06 3.14 8.21
N ASN A 98 6.49 1.89 8.15
CA ASN A 98 6.46 1.03 6.96
C ASN A 98 5.97 -0.37 7.38
N LEU A 99 5.61 -1.23 6.42
CA LEU A 99 5.02 -2.53 6.69
C LEU A 99 5.95 -3.44 7.51
N SER A 100 7.26 -3.41 7.26
CA SER A 100 8.22 -4.19 8.04
C SER A 100 8.22 -3.79 9.53
N ILE A 101 8.08 -2.50 9.82
CA ILE A 101 7.96 -2.00 11.20
C ILE A 101 6.63 -2.43 11.81
N LEU A 102 5.53 -2.33 11.06
CA LEU A 102 4.20 -2.70 11.56
C LEU A 102 4.12 -4.19 11.91
N MET A 103 4.72 -5.05 11.08
CA MET A 103 4.69 -6.51 11.26
C MET A 103 5.85 -7.05 12.10
N ASN A 104 6.78 -6.21 12.54
CA ASN A 104 8.00 -6.63 13.26
C ASN A 104 8.78 -7.76 12.53
N THR A 105 8.85 -7.68 11.21
CA THR A 105 9.53 -8.63 10.32
C THR A 105 9.97 -7.91 9.05
N VAL A 106 11.00 -8.41 8.37
CA VAL A 106 11.38 -7.87 7.06
C VAL A 106 10.31 -8.25 6.04
N THR A 107 9.86 -7.28 5.26
CA THR A 107 8.90 -7.48 4.18
C THR A 107 9.45 -6.97 2.87
N ASP A 108 9.15 -7.67 1.78
CA ASP A 108 9.48 -7.22 0.42
C ASP A 108 8.28 -7.40 -0.51
N ILE A 109 8.35 -6.80 -1.69
CA ILE A 109 7.29 -6.79 -2.68
C ILE A 109 7.68 -7.61 -3.91
N LEU A 110 6.87 -8.61 -4.24
CA LEU A 110 7.08 -9.46 -5.40
C LEU A 110 6.30 -8.97 -6.62
N GLU A 111 5.07 -8.51 -6.40
CA GLU A 111 4.17 -7.99 -7.45
C GLU A 111 3.51 -6.70 -7.01
N LEU A 112 3.18 -5.82 -7.96
CA LEU A 112 2.44 -4.59 -7.71
C LEU A 112 1.56 -4.21 -8.90
N ASP A 113 0.26 -4.20 -8.67
CA ASP A 113 -0.75 -3.79 -9.63
C ASP A 113 -1.43 -2.50 -9.18
N VAL A 114 -1.79 -1.66 -10.17
CA VAL A 114 -2.63 -0.48 -9.94
C VAL A 114 -4.08 -0.88 -10.19
N GLU A 115 -4.91 -0.78 -9.17
CA GLU A 115 -6.33 -1.08 -9.27
C GLU A 115 -7.06 0.14 -9.82
N VAL A 116 -7.73 -0.03 -10.97
CA VAL A 116 -8.60 0.99 -11.52
C VAL A 116 -9.92 0.93 -10.74
N SER A 117 -10.32 2.06 -10.15
CA SER A 117 -11.62 2.19 -9.51
C SER A 117 -12.71 1.77 -10.49
N LYS A 118 -13.34 0.61 -10.26
CA LYS A 118 -14.50 0.15 -11.03
C LYS A 118 -15.70 1.02 -10.67
N LEU A 119 -15.74 2.24 -11.23
CA LEU A 119 -16.95 3.04 -11.35
C LEU A 119 -17.98 2.41 -12.32
N LEU A 120 -17.70 1.21 -12.86
CA LEU A 120 -18.47 0.55 -13.92
C LEU A 120 -19.02 -0.85 -13.60
N ASN A 121 -19.10 -1.28 -12.33
CA ASN A 121 -19.72 -2.59 -12.01
C ASN A 121 -21.04 -2.49 -11.23
N LYS A 122 -21.56 -1.28 -10.98
CA LYS A 122 -22.86 -1.10 -10.32
C LYS A 122 -24.04 -0.97 -11.30
N LEU A 123 -23.78 -0.81 -12.60
CA LEU A 123 -24.83 -0.68 -13.64
C LEU A 123 -25.14 -1.99 -14.39
N GLN A 124 -24.45 -3.09 -14.11
CA GLN A 124 -24.67 -4.36 -14.83
C GLN A 124 -25.48 -5.39 -14.04
N LYS A 125 -25.81 -5.12 -12.77
CA LYS A 125 -26.71 -5.96 -11.97
C LYS A 125 -28.19 -5.55 -12.06
N ASP A 126 -28.48 -4.32 -12.49
CA ASP A 126 -29.86 -3.80 -12.57
C ASP A 126 -30.49 -3.93 -13.98
N CYS A 127 -29.76 -4.46 -14.97
CA CYS A 127 -30.29 -4.74 -16.32
C CYS A 127 -30.52 -6.24 -16.61
N ALA A 128 -30.38 -7.12 -15.61
CA ALA A 128 -30.63 -8.57 -15.75
C ALA A 128 -31.93 -9.05 -15.08
N VAL A 129 -32.80 -8.12 -14.70
CA VAL A 129 -34.18 -8.42 -14.29
C VAL A 129 -35.09 -7.52 -15.10
N PHE A 130 -35.42 -7.95 -16.32
CA PHE A 130 -36.72 -7.91 -16.99
C PHE A 130 -36.59 -8.65 -18.32
#